data_AF-A0A2P6R9Z5-F1
#
_entry.id   AF-A0A2P6R9Z5-F1
#
_cell.length_a   1.000
_cell.length_b   1.000
_cell.length_c   1.000
_cell.angle_alpha   90.00
_cell.angle_beta   90.00
_cell.angle_gamma   90.00
#
_symmetry.space_group_name_H-M   'P 1'
#
loop_
_entity.id
_entity.type
_entity.pdbx_description
1 polymer ?
#
loop_
_entity_poly.entity_id
_entity_poly.type
_entity_poly.pdbx_seq_one_letter_code
_entity_poly.pdbx_strand_id
1 'polypeptide(L)'
;MGSSTDVALSGTSLPAPNVQEMVRNNPLHVPQRYFRNVVDMPKDGDTSHGRSSEMVNHEVAREVMERMKDSAAKFFKLPLEEKNKISMPLDEMQGYGHSSVVSEDQMLEWSDRLTLAVHPSKYRNPKVWPPTPFK
;
A
#
# COMPACT_ATOMS: atom_id res chain seq x y z
N MET A 1 22.75 -16.34 42.68
CA MET A 1 21.58 -15.46 42.54
C MET A 1 21.61 -14.90 41.13
N GLY A 2 20.93 -15.57 40.20
CA GLY A 2 20.84 -15.12 38.81
C GLY A 2 19.73 -14.09 38.69
N SER A 3 20.08 -12.85 38.33
CA SER A 3 19.09 -11.84 37.99
C SER A 3 18.71 -12.04 36.52
N SER A 4 17.53 -12.60 36.31
CA SER A 4 16.85 -12.66 35.02
C SER A 4 16.56 -11.23 34.57
N THR A 5 17.27 -10.75 33.57
CA THR A 5 16.84 -9.57 32.81
C THR A 5 15.85 -10.04 31.76
N ASP A 6 14.56 -9.88 32.06
CA ASP A 6 13.53 -9.86 31.02
C ASP A 6 13.81 -8.65 30.13
N VAL A 7 14.43 -8.91 28.98
CA VAL A 7 14.40 -7.97 27.86
C VAL A 7 13.02 -8.15 27.24
N ALA A 8 12.11 -7.23 27.56
CA ALA A 8 10.85 -7.09 26.85
C ALA A 8 11.14 -7.06 25.35
N LEU A 9 10.74 -8.12 24.64
CA LEU A 9 10.75 -8.15 23.19
C LEU A 9 9.78 -7.08 22.72
N SER A 10 10.32 -5.91 22.41
CA SER A 10 9.62 -4.86 21.68
C SER A 10 8.98 -5.52 20.45
N GLY A 11 7.65 -5.52 20.38
CA GLY A 11 6.89 -6.11 19.29
C GLY A 11 7.31 -5.47 17.98
N THR A 12 8.25 -6.09 17.27
CA THR A 12 8.73 -5.59 15.99
C THR A 12 7.64 -5.81 14.98
N SER A 13 6.85 -4.76 14.72
CA SER A 13 5.96 -4.67 13.57
C SER A 13 6.70 -5.08 12.31
N LEU A 14 6.43 -6.27 11.78
CA LEU A 14 6.98 -6.71 10.51
C LEU A 14 6.31 -5.95 9.36
N PRO A 15 7.06 -5.53 8.33
CA PRO A 15 6.46 -4.93 7.14
C PRO A 15 5.52 -5.95 6.48
N ALA A 16 4.37 -5.46 5.99
CA ALA A 16 3.45 -6.32 5.25
C ALA A 16 4.15 -6.94 4.02
N PRO A 17 3.95 -8.23 3.73
CA PRO A 17 4.50 -8.86 2.53
C PRO A 17 4.03 -8.17 1.24
N ASN A 18 4.88 -8.21 0.20
CA ASN A 18 4.55 -7.70 -1.12
C ASN A 18 3.56 -8.64 -1.84
N VAL A 19 2.37 -8.14 -2.16
CA VAL A 19 1.29 -8.96 -2.74
C VAL A 19 1.63 -9.38 -4.16
N GLN A 20 2.27 -8.50 -4.96
CA GLN A 20 2.65 -8.83 -6.34
C GLN A 20 3.66 -9.99 -6.39
N GLU A 21 4.64 -10.04 -5.48
CA GLU A 21 5.56 -11.17 -5.35
C GLU A 21 4.88 -12.44 -4.84
N MET A 22 3.96 -12.32 -3.88
CA MET A 22 3.20 -13.49 -3.40
C MET A 22 2.43 -14.16 -4.54
N VAL A 23 1.75 -13.36 -5.37
CA VAL A 23 1.01 -13.85 -6.54
C VAL A 23 1.96 -14.45 -7.59
N ARG A 24 3.13 -13.86 -7.81
CA ARG A 24 4.16 -14.39 -8.72
C ARG A 24 4.67 -15.77 -8.27
N ASN A 25 4.86 -15.95 -6.97
CA ASN A 25 5.40 -17.18 -6.39
C ASN A 25 4.36 -18.29 -6.32
N ASN A 26 3.14 -18.00 -5.87
CA ASN A 26 2.04 -18.96 -5.83
C ASN A 26 0.66 -18.26 -5.94
N PRO A 27 0.09 -18.15 -7.15
CA PRO A 27 -1.16 -17.41 -7.36
C PRO A 27 -2.40 -18.09 -6.74
N LEU A 28 -2.30 -19.36 -6.35
CA LEU A 28 -3.41 -20.11 -5.75
C LEU A 28 -3.45 -20.03 -4.22
N HIS A 29 -2.47 -19.37 -3.60
CA HIS A 29 -2.35 -19.29 -2.16
C HIS A 29 -2.49 -17.85 -1.66
N VAL A 30 -3.52 -17.63 -0.85
CA VAL A 30 -3.77 -16.38 -0.13
C VAL A 30 -3.66 -16.67 1.37
N PRO A 31 -2.73 -16.03 2.11
CA PRO A 31 -2.63 -16.21 3.55
C PRO A 31 -3.89 -15.72 4.27
N GLN A 32 -4.23 -16.36 5.38
CA GLN A 32 -5.46 -16.07 6.15
C GLN A 32 -5.57 -14.62 6.61
N ARG A 33 -4.44 -13.93 6.81
CA ARG A 33 -4.39 -12.51 7.19
C ARG A 33 -5.01 -11.55 6.17
N TYR A 34 -5.29 -12.01 4.95
CA TYR A 34 -5.96 -11.23 3.90
C TYR A 34 -7.43 -11.61 3.71
N PHE A 35 -7.94 -12.59 4.47
CA PHE A 35 -9.35 -12.94 4.44
C PHE A 35 -10.14 -11.90 5.22
N ARG A 36 -11.18 -11.37 4.58
CA ARG A 36 -12.07 -10.43 5.24
C ARG A 36 -12.99 -11.14 6.22
N ASN A 37 -13.11 -10.58 7.41
CA ASN A 37 -14.13 -10.98 8.36
C ASN A 37 -15.51 -10.81 7.74
N VAL A 38 -16.31 -11.87 7.76
CA VAL A 38 -17.69 -11.87 7.20
C VAL A 38 -18.58 -10.87 7.95
N VAL A 39 -18.27 -10.56 9.20
CA VAL A 39 -18.98 -9.55 10.00
C VAL A 39 -18.76 -8.12 9.53
N ASP A 40 -17.63 -7.84 8.87
CA ASP A 40 -17.27 -6.53 8.32
C ASP A 40 -17.75 -6.37 6.86
N MET A 41 -18.28 -7.44 6.26
CA MET A 41 -18.87 -7.32 4.93
C MET A 41 -20.15 -6.49 4.99
N PRO A 42 -20.37 -5.58 4.02
CA PRO A 42 -21.63 -4.87 3.88
C PRO A 42 -22.76 -5.90 3.85
N LYS A 43 -23.68 -5.82 4.81
CA LYS A 43 -24.86 -6.69 4.79
C LYS A 43 -25.74 -6.24 3.63
N ASP A 44 -26.13 -7.20 2.79
CA ASP A 44 -27.07 -6.95 1.69
C ASP A 44 -28.29 -6.19 2.24
N GLY A 45 -28.47 -4.94 1.79
CA GLY A 45 -29.56 -4.07 2.23
C GLY A 45 -29.16 -2.82 3.00
N ASP A 46 -27.89 -2.62 3.36
CA ASP A 46 -27.44 -1.33 3.92
C ASP A 46 -27.19 -0.28 2.83
N THR A 47 -28.30 0.21 2.25
CA THR A 47 -28.32 1.30 1.26
C THR A 47 -27.99 2.68 1.86
N SER A 48 -27.50 2.77 3.10
CA SER A 48 -27.06 4.03 3.70
C SER A 48 -25.70 4.52 3.17
N HIS A 49 -25.07 3.77 2.26
CA HIS A 49 -23.86 4.19 1.56
C HIS A 49 -24.21 5.30 0.56
N GLY A 50 -23.73 6.52 0.83
CA GLY A 50 -23.90 7.67 -0.05
C GLY A 50 -23.60 7.29 -1.50
N ARG A 51 -24.51 7.63 -2.42
CA ARG A 51 -24.36 7.36 -3.86
C ARG A 51 -22.99 7.83 -4.33
N SER A 52 -22.11 6.88 -4.68
CA SER A 52 -20.96 7.19 -5.52
C SER A 52 -21.51 7.72 -6.85
N SER A 53 -21.07 8.91 -7.24
CA SER A 53 -21.47 9.54 -8.49
C SER A 53 -20.26 9.57 -9.41
N GLU A 54 -20.42 9.02 -10.61
CA GLU A 54 -19.40 9.11 -11.64
C GLU A 54 -19.44 10.51 -12.27
N MET A 55 -18.29 11.17 -12.36
CA MET A 55 -18.17 12.46 -13.02
C MET A 55 -17.61 12.27 -14.43
N VAL A 56 -18.44 12.53 -15.43
CA VAL A 56 -18.04 12.62 -16.83
C VAL A 56 -17.80 14.07 -17.23
N ASN A 57 -17.06 14.33 -18.32
CA ASN A 57 -16.76 15.68 -18.82
C ASN A 57 -16.07 16.58 -17.78
N HIS A 58 -15.22 16.02 -16.93
CA HIS A 58 -14.51 16.68 -15.83
C HIS A 58 -13.40 17.67 -16.25
N GLU A 59 -13.32 18.05 -17.52
CA GLU A 59 -12.33 18.97 -18.13
C GLU A 59 -10.85 18.55 -18.05
N VAL A 60 -10.48 17.58 -17.21
CA VAL A 60 -9.15 16.98 -17.22
C VAL A 60 -8.89 16.30 -18.58
N ALA A 61 -7.85 16.75 -19.28
CA ALA A 61 -7.45 16.21 -20.56
C ALA A 61 -7.19 14.69 -20.50
N ARG A 62 -7.67 13.95 -21.51
CA ARG A 62 -7.57 12.49 -21.57
C ARG A 62 -6.11 12.04 -21.51
N GLU A 63 -5.22 12.76 -22.18
CA GLU A 63 -3.78 12.49 -22.26
C GLU A 63 -3.10 12.59 -20.89
N VAL A 64 -3.64 13.39 -19.96
CA VAL A 64 -3.14 13.45 -18.58
C VAL A 64 -3.52 12.17 -17.83
N MET A 65 -4.76 11.72 -17.96
CA MET A 65 -5.26 10.50 -17.32
C MET A 65 -4.56 9.24 -17.86
N GLU A 66 -4.34 9.17 -19.17
CA GLU A 66 -3.61 8.07 -19.82
C GLU A 66 -2.14 8.03 -19.35
N ARG A 67 -1.44 9.18 -19.37
CA ARG A 67 -0.06 9.24 -18.87
C ARG A 67 0.07 8.86 -17.40
N MET A 68 -0.93 9.20 -16.56
CA MET A 68 -0.95 8.78 -15.16
C MET A 68 -1.07 7.25 -15.04
N LYS A 69 -2.01 6.63 -15.77
CA LYS A 69 -2.17 5.17 -15.82
C LYS A 69 -0.90 4.48 -16.32
N ASP A 70 -0.31 4.98 -17.40
CA ASP A 70 0.92 4.44 -17.97
C ASP A 70 2.10 4.55 -17.01
N SER A 71 2.23 5.68 -16.32
CA SER A 71 3.32 5.90 -15.35
C SER A 71 3.18 4.95 -14.15
N ALA A 72 1.97 4.78 -13.62
CA ALA A 72 1.70 3.80 -12.58
C ALA A 72 2.00 2.37 -13.06
N ALA A 73 1.50 1.98 -14.23
CA ALA A 73 1.73 0.66 -14.79
C ALA A 73 3.22 0.37 -15.02
N LYS A 74 4.00 1.35 -15.49
CA LYS A 74 5.45 1.24 -15.66
C LYS A 74 6.15 1.04 -14.31
N PHE A 75 5.80 1.82 -13.30
CA PHE A 75 6.37 1.69 -11.95
C PHE A 75 6.13 0.28 -11.36
N PHE A 76 4.89 -0.21 -11.38
CA PHE A 76 4.57 -1.53 -10.80
C PHE A 76 5.09 -2.72 -11.63
N LYS A 77 5.58 -2.48 -12.86
CA LYS A 77 6.29 -3.48 -13.66
C LYS A 77 7.78 -3.59 -13.33
N LEU A 78 8.36 -2.62 -12.61
CA LEU A 78 9.76 -2.66 -12.21
C LEU A 78 10.06 -3.87 -11.29
N PRO A 79 11.32 -4.33 -11.24
CA PRO A 79 11.78 -5.30 -10.24
C PRO A 79 11.48 -4.83 -8.82
N LEU A 80 11.30 -5.76 -7.89
CA LEU A 80 11.01 -5.42 -6.49
C LEU A 80 12.12 -4.55 -5.89
N GLU A 81 13.38 -4.84 -6.22
CA GLU A 81 14.56 -4.13 -5.75
C GLU A 81 14.51 -2.64 -6.13
N GLU A 82 14.07 -2.32 -7.36
CA GLU A 82 13.91 -0.95 -7.82
C GLU A 82 12.76 -0.23 -7.11
N LYS A 83 11.63 -0.91 -6.90
CA LYS A 83 10.49 -0.35 -6.16
C LYS A 83 10.82 -0.10 -4.69
N ASN A 84 11.63 -0.98 -4.08
CA ASN A 84 12.04 -0.88 -2.67
C ASN A 84 13.03 0.26 -2.40
N LYS A 85 13.66 0.88 -3.42
CA LYS A 85 14.50 2.08 -3.23
C LYS A 85 13.74 3.27 -2.65
N ILE A 86 12.42 3.30 -2.85
CA ILE A 86 11.52 4.32 -2.32
C ILE A 86 10.53 3.72 -1.31
N SER A 87 10.89 2.62 -0.65
CA SER A 87 10.03 1.96 0.33
C SER A 87 9.61 2.91 1.46
N MET A 88 8.36 2.81 1.91
CA MET A 88 7.83 3.58 3.04
C MET A 88 8.52 3.18 4.35
N PRO A 89 9.24 4.10 5.02
CA PRO A 89 9.77 3.87 6.37
C PRO A 89 8.66 3.68 7.42
N LEU A 90 8.96 3.02 8.54
CA LEU A 90 7.99 2.74 9.62
C LEU A 90 7.37 4.02 10.25
N ASP A 91 8.10 5.12 10.23
CA ASP A 91 7.75 6.42 10.83
C ASP A 91 7.22 7.44 9.80
N GLU A 92 7.01 7.00 8.56
CA GLU A 92 6.60 7.86 7.45
C GLU A 92 5.30 7.36 6.82
N MET A 93 4.57 8.29 6.18
CA MET A 93 3.31 7.99 5.49
C MET A 93 3.44 7.95 3.97
N GLN A 94 4.65 8.19 3.45
CA GLN A 94 4.93 8.28 2.02
C GLN A 94 5.96 7.24 1.59
N GLY A 95 5.83 6.75 0.37
CA GLY A 95 6.70 5.71 -0.21
C GLY A 95 5.93 4.49 -0.67
N TYR A 96 6.69 3.51 -1.15
CA TYR A 96 6.20 2.22 -1.65
C TYR A 96 6.05 1.20 -0.53
N GLY A 97 4.94 0.47 -0.52
CA GLY A 97 4.63 -0.54 0.49
C GLY A 97 3.44 -0.15 1.37
N HIS A 98 3.23 -0.94 2.42
CA HIS A 98 2.17 -0.74 3.39
C HIS A 98 2.75 -0.14 4.67
N SER A 99 1.93 0.60 5.42
CA SER A 99 2.30 0.99 6.78
C SER A 99 2.48 -0.25 7.65
N SER A 100 3.47 -0.20 8.53
CA SER A 100 3.76 -1.13 9.62
C SER A 100 2.53 -1.88 10.17
N VAL A 101 2.65 -3.20 10.30
CA VAL A 101 1.62 -4.07 10.89
C VAL A 101 1.60 -3.88 12.40
N VAL A 102 0.50 -3.34 12.92
CA VAL A 102 0.38 -2.96 14.33
C VAL A 102 0.12 -4.18 15.23
N SER A 103 -0.44 -5.27 14.68
CA SER A 103 -0.67 -6.53 15.39
C SER A 103 -0.69 -7.76 14.47
N GLU A 104 -0.49 -8.95 15.04
CA GLU A 104 -0.59 -10.22 14.30
C GLU A 104 -2.02 -10.48 13.78
N ASP A 105 -3.04 -10.02 14.52
CA ASP A 105 -4.45 -10.18 14.17
C ASP A 105 -4.95 -9.14 13.14
N GLN A 106 -4.11 -8.16 12.77
CA GLN A 106 -4.49 -7.17 11.78
C GLN A 106 -4.73 -7.83 10.42
N MET A 107 -5.93 -7.61 9.87
CA MET A 107 -6.23 -7.92 8.49
C MET A 107 -5.51 -6.96 7.55
N LEU A 108 -4.90 -7.51 6.49
CA LEU A 108 -4.13 -6.75 5.51
C LEU A 108 -4.88 -6.59 4.19
N GLU A 109 -4.63 -5.50 3.49
CA GLU A 109 -5.19 -5.27 2.15
C GLU A 109 -4.46 -6.13 1.12
N TRP A 110 -5.22 -6.74 0.19
CA TRP A 110 -4.65 -7.48 -0.95
C TRP A 110 -4.19 -6.50 -2.06
N SER A 111 -3.25 -5.62 -1.73
CA SER A 111 -2.72 -4.62 -2.65
C SER A 111 -1.32 -4.14 -2.24
N ASP A 112 -0.53 -3.75 -3.24
CA ASP A 112 0.67 -2.95 -3.04
C ASP A 112 0.37 -1.48 -3.34
N ARG A 113 0.95 -0.56 -2.57
CA ARG A 113 0.64 0.87 -2.65
C ARG A 113 1.88 1.74 -2.79
N LEU A 114 1.77 2.83 -3.54
CA LEU A 114 2.70 3.96 -3.53
C LEU A 114 1.92 5.18 -3.03
N THR A 115 2.30 5.72 -1.87
CA THR A 115 1.64 6.90 -1.28
C THR A 115 2.54 8.12 -1.41
N LEU A 116 2.02 9.20 -1.99
CA LEU A 116 2.75 10.45 -2.21
C LEU A 116 1.89 11.63 -1.76
N ALA A 117 2.44 12.52 -0.94
CA ALA A 117 1.83 13.81 -0.67
C ALA A 117 2.17 14.77 -1.81
N VAL A 118 1.15 15.31 -2.48
CA VAL A 118 1.31 16.22 -3.63
C VAL A 118 0.96 17.67 -3.27
N HIS A 119 0.07 17.90 -2.31
CA HIS A 119 -0.30 19.24 -1.87
C HIS A 119 -0.66 19.24 -0.37
N PRO A 120 -0.32 20.30 0.38
CA PRO A 120 0.54 21.43 0.00
C PRO A 120 2.00 21.03 -0.25
N SER A 121 2.74 21.86 -1.00
CA SER A 121 4.11 21.57 -1.45
C SER A 121 5.07 21.24 -0.31
N LYS A 122 4.87 21.85 0.87
CA LYS A 122 5.67 21.60 2.09
C LYS A 122 5.68 20.15 2.57
N TYR A 123 4.68 19.34 2.21
CA TYR A 123 4.61 17.93 2.59
C TYR A 123 5.16 16.99 1.51
N ARG A 124 5.51 17.51 0.32
CA ARG A 124 6.13 16.69 -0.72
C ARG A 124 7.48 16.21 -0.21
N ASN A 125 7.71 14.90 -0.31
CA ASN A 125 9.01 14.30 -0.04
C ASN A 125 9.62 13.76 -1.33
N PRO A 126 10.45 14.53 -2.07
CA PRO A 126 11.03 14.11 -3.35
C PRO A 126 11.85 12.82 -3.30
N LYS A 127 12.35 12.43 -2.13
CA LYS A 127 13.19 11.23 -1.96
C LYS A 127 12.43 9.93 -2.22
N VAL A 128 11.11 9.95 -2.06
CA VAL A 128 10.24 8.78 -2.30
C VAL A 128 9.48 8.88 -3.63
N TRP A 129 9.84 9.83 -4.50
CA TRP A 129 9.28 9.90 -5.85
C TRP A 129 10.03 8.95 -6.78
N PRO A 130 9.34 8.17 -7.62
CA PRO A 130 10.00 7.34 -8.61
C PRO A 130 10.86 8.17 -9.57
N PRO A 131 12.06 7.69 -9.95
CA PRO A 131 12.89 8.40 -10.92
C PRO A 131 12.19 8.48 -12.28
N THR A 132 12.36 9.60 -12.97
CA THR A 132 11.89 9.80 -14.35
C THR A 132 13.10 10.10 -15.25
N PRO A 133 13.36 9.31 -16.31
CA PRO A 133 12.64 8.09 -16.68
C PRO A 133 12.90 6.97 -15.66
N PHE A 134 11.98 6.00 -15.61
CA PHE A 134 12.24 4.74 -14.90
C PHE A 134 13.47 4.09 -15.53
N LYS A 135 14.45 3.71 -14.71
CA LYS A 135 15.64 2.98 -15.16
C LYS A 135 15.35 1.49 -15.23
#